data_AF-S9S969-F1
#
_entry.id   AF-S9S969-F1
#
_cell.length_a   1.000
_cell.length_b   1.000
_cell.length_c   1.000
_cell.angle_alpha   90.00
_cell.angle_beta   90.00
_cell.angle_gamma   90.00
#
_symmetry.space_group_name_H-M   'P 1'
#
loop_
_entity.id
_entity.type
_entity.pdbx_description
1 polymer ?
#
loop_
_entity_poly.entity_id
_entity_poly.type
_entity_poly.pdbx_seq_one_letter_code
_entity_poly.pdbx_strand_id
1 'polypeptide(L)'
;MEQPPGTGEPLGLNENWLRRIRASMHDVVNHQRGTAFANRIIAPGMQMAGKTGTSQVRRITPEERARGVTSNADLPWERRDHALWVNFAPYDNPRFAVSVVVEHGGGGGAVAAPIGRDVTLQALYGGFPPLEAYPENKRAEAEERQARIRARMAGRPLPSRERA
;
A
#
# COMPACT_ATOMS: atom_id res chain seq x y z
N MET A 1 27.29 -5.92 -12.94
CA MET A 1 25.84 -5.68 -13.04
C MET A 1 25.66 -4.28 -13.56
N GLU A 2 25.14 -4.16 -14.78
CA GLU A 2 24.83 -2.87 -15.39
C GLU A 2 23.66 -2.26 -14.62
N GLN A 3 23.94 -1.23 -13.82
CA GLN A 3 22.88 -0.43 -13.22
C GLN A 3 22.36 0.51 -14.31
N PRO A 4 21.04 0.55 -14.58
CA PRO A 4 20.51 1.56 -15.48
C PRO A 4 20.94 2.95 -14.96
N PRO A 5 21.30 3.88 -15.86
CA PRO A 5 21.65 5.23 -15.44
C PRO A 5 20.55 5.77 -14.53
N GLY A 6 20.94 6.28 -13.35
CA GLY A 6 20.03 6.60 -12.24
C GLY A 6 18.95 7.64 -12.54
N THR A 7 18.95 8.21 -13.74
CA THR A 7 17.88 9.02 -14.30
C THR A 7 17.52 8.45 -15.67
N GLY A 8 16.32 7.87 -15.80
CA GLY A 8 15.76 7.54 -17.11
C GLY A 8 15.63 8.79 -17.99
N GLU A 9 15.44 8.59 -19.30
CA GLU A 9 15.22 9.72 -20.21
C GLU A 9 14.02 10.57 -19.77
N PRO A 10 14.08 11.91 -19.92
CA PRO A 10 12.94 12.76 -19.63
C PRO A 10 11.71 12.32 -20.43
N LEU A 11 10.57 12.16 -19.76
CA LEU A 11 9.33 11.72 -20.38
C LEU A 11 8.69 12.77 -21.33
N GLY A 12 9.35 13.89 -21.57
CA GLY A 12 8.78 15.03 -22.30
C GLY A 12 7.59 15.71 -21.58
N LEU A 13 7.40 15.42 -20.29
CA LEU A 13 6.30 15.96 -19.48
C LEU A 13 6.72 17.24 -18.76
N ASN A 14 5.75 18.11 -18.49
CA ASN A 14 6.00 19.33 -17.74
C ASN A 14 6.34 19.01 -16.28
N GLU A 15 7.54 19.38 -15.84
CA GLU A 15 8.02 19.14 -14.47
C GLU A 15 7.15 19.79 -13.38
N ASN A 16 6.48 20.90 -13.68
CA ASN A 16 5.53 21.50 -12.73
C ASN A 16 4.33 20.58 -12.48
N TRP A 17 3.87 19.86 -13.49
CA TRP A 17 2.76 18.92 -13.36
C TRP A 17 3.21 17.67 -12.61
N LEU A 18 4.40 17.14 -12.93
CA LEU A 18 4.96 16.00 -12.22
C LEU A 18 5.19 16.30 -10.74
N ARG A 19 5.70 17.49 -10.40
CA ARG A 19 5.81 17.95 -9.00
C ARG A 19 4.45 18.00 -8.30
N ARG A 20 3.42 18.52 -8.95
CA ARG A 20 2.06 18.56 -8.40
C ARG A 20 1.48 17.16 -8.18
N ILE A 21 1.66 16.25 -9.14
CA ILE A 21 1.21 14.85 -9.01
C ILE A 21 1.90 14.17 -7.83
N ARG A 22 3.22 14.31 -7.71
CA ARG A 22 3.98 13.75 -6.57
C ARG A 22 3.48 14.31 -5.23
N ALA A 23 3.25 15.62 -5.15
CA ALA A 23 2.67 16.24 -3.96
C ALA A 23 1.27 15.70 -3.64
N SER A 24 0.40 15.53 -4.65
CA SER A 24 -0.92 14.92 -4.44
C SER A 24 -0.84 13.46 -4.00
N MET A 25 0.12 12.68 -4.53
CA MET A 25 0.37 11.30 -4.07
C MET A 25 0.91 11.27 -2.63
N HIS A 26 1.71 12.25 -2.23
CA HIS A 26 2.12 12.41 -0.84
C HIS A 26 0.91 12.68 0.06
N ASP A 27 -0.01 13.55 -0.35
CA ASP A 27 -1.20 13.89 0.45
C ASP A 27 -2.18 12.72 0.61
N VAL A 28 -2.28 11.82 -0.38
CA VAL A 28 -3.07 10.57 -0.25
C VAL A 28 -2.65 9.76 0.98
N VAL A 29 -1.38 9.83 1.37
CA VAL A 29 -0.80 9.05 2.46
C VAL A 29 -0.59 9.88 3.72
N ASN A 30 -0.18 11.14 3.60
CA ASN A 30 0.32 11.91 4.73
C ASN A 30 -0.65 13.01 5.19
N HIS A 31 -1.64 13.38 4.38
CA HIS A 31 -2.68 14.31 4.79
C HIS A 31 -3.82 13.58 5.53
N GLN A 32 -4.41 14.20 6.55
CA GLN A 32 -5.42 13.58 7.42
C GLN A 32 -6.67 13.09 6.66
N ARG A 33 -6.99 13.74 5.53
CA ARG A 33 -8.10 13.36 4.62
C ARG A 33 -7.67 12.39 3.51
N GLY A 34 -6.42 11.97 3.49
CA GLY A 34 -5.87 11.06 2.48
C GLY A 34 -6.47 9.66 2.61
N THR A 35 -6.81 9.05 1.47
CA THR A 35 -7.46 7.72 1.44
C THR A 35 -6.59 6.59 2.00
N ALA A 36 -5.28 6.83 2.18
CA ALA A 36 -4.34 5.88 2.76
C ALA A 36 -3.66 6.42 4.03
N PHE A 37 -4.23 7.45 4.68
CA PHE A 37 -3.64 8.11 5.84
C PHE A 37 -3.25 7.17 6.99
N ALA A 38 -4.06 6.14 7.21
CA ALA A 38 -3.81 5.12 8.23
C ALA A 38 -2.58 4.23 7.95
N ASN A 39 -2.02 4.29 6.75
CA ASN A 39 -0.90 3.44 6.30
C ASN A 39 0.40 4.23 6.07
N ARG A 40 0.47 5.49 6.52
CA ARG A 40 1.71 6.29 6.43
C ARG A 40 2.88 5.66 7.19
N ILE A 41 4.09 6.04 6.78
CA ILE A 41 5.33 5.75 7.50
C ILE A 41 5.62 6.95 8.41
N ILE A 42 5.83 6.73 9.72
CA ILE A 42 6.16 7.85 10.63
C ILE A 42 7.66 8.08 10.76
N ALA A 43 8.49 7.13 10.34
CA ALA A 43 9.95 7.27 10.37
C ALA A 43 10.40 8.54 9.60
N PRO A 44 11.13 9.46 10.24
CA PRO A 44 11.57 10.71 9.61
C PRO A 44 12.39 10.47 8.35
N GLY A 45 12.14 11.25 7.29
CA GLY A 45 12.85 11.13 6.01
C GLY A 45 12.54 9.85 5.22
N MET A 46 11.60 9.02 5.68
CA MET A 46 11.18 7.78 5.02
C MET A 46 9.72 7.80 4.56
N GLN A 47 9.09 8.98 4.59
CA GLN A 47 7.72 9.15 4.13
C GLN A 47 7.56 8.63 2.70
N MET A 48 6.43 7.98 2.44
CA MET A 48 6.08 7.50 1.11
C MET A 48 5.01 8.38 0.48
N ALA A 49 4.98 8.41 -0.84
CA ALA A 49 3.88 8.94 -1.63
C ALA A 49 3.26 7.80 -2.43
N GLY A 50 1.93 7.74 -2.49
CA GLY A 50 1.25 6.62 -3.12
C GLY A 50 -0.16 6.92 -3.58
N LYS A 51 -0.77 5.95 -4.25
CA LYS A 51 -2.14 6.07 -4.75
C LYS A 51 -2.89 4.76 -4.61
N THR A 52 -4.10 4.88 -4.10
CA THR A 52 -5.10 3.81 -4.03
C THR A 52 -5.75 3.58 -5.39
N GLY A 53 -6.05 2.32 -5.70
CA GLY A 53 -6.91 1.93 -6.81
C GLY A 53 -7.84 0.78 -6.42
N THR A 54 -8.94 0.68 -7.14
CA THR A 54 -9.88 -0.45 -7.08
C THR A 54 -10.28 -0.78 -8.51
N SER A 55 -10.15 -2.04 -8.90
CA SER A 55 -10.49 -2.49 -10.25
C SER A 55 -11.73 -3.36 -10.18
N GLN A 56 -12.80 -2.91 -10.83
CA GLN A 56 -14.05 -3.65 -10.88
C GLN A 56 -13.92 -4.87 -11.78
N VAL A 57 -14.43 -6.02 -11.33
CA VAL A 57 -14.36 -7.29 -12.07
C VAL A 57 -15.63 -7.60 -12.86
N ARG A 58 -16.68 -6.80 -12.68
CA ARG A 58 -17.99 -6.98 -13.32
C ARG A 58 -18.58 -5.67 -13.78
N ARG A 59 -19.48 -5.75 -14.76
CA ARG A 59 -20.35 -4.64 -15.12
C ARG A 59 -21.49 -4.52 -14.11
N ILE A 60 -21.71 -3.33 -13.60
CA ILE A 60 -22.92 -2.98 -12.83
C ILE A 60 -23.94 -2.44 -13.82
N THR A 61 -25.11 -3.10 -13.93
CA THR A 61 -26.15 -2.68 -14.90
C THR A 61 -26.89 -1.42 -14.40
N PRO A 62 -27.56 -0.65 -15.29
CA PRO A 62 -28.40 0.47 -14.88
C PRO A 62 -29.48 0.06 -13.86
N GLU A 63 -30.11 -1.10 -14.05
CA GLU A 63 -31.16 -1.63 -13.18
C GLU A 63 -30.61 -2.03 -11.80
N GLU A 64 -29.38 -2.54 -11.74
CA GLU A 64 -28.69 -2.78 -10.46
C GLU A 64 -28.34 -1.46 -9.76
N ARG A 65 -27.85 -0.45 -10.50
CA ARG A 65 -27.60 0.87 -9.93
C ARG A 65 -28.87 1.52 -9.38
N ALA A 66 -30.00 1.38 -10.06
CA ALA A 66 -31.28 1.91 -9.64
C ALA A 66 -31.81 1.24 -8.35
N ARG A 67 -31.50 -0.04 -8.13
CA ARG A 67 -31.90 -0.80 -6.93
C ARG A 67 -30.97 -0.61 -5.73
N GLY A 68 -29.86 0.12 -5.91
CA GLY A 68 -28.77 0.21 -4.96
C GLY A 68 -27.69 -0.84 -5.23
N VAL A 69 -26.45 -0.39 -5.34
CA VAL A 69 -25.30 -1.26 -5.62
C VAL A 69 -25.00 -2.11 -4.38
N THR A 70 -25.03 -3.43 -4.54
CA THR A 70 -24.60 -4.39 -3.52
C THR A 70 -23.19 -4.07 -3.05
N SER A 71 -22.97 -4.06 -1.73
CA SER A 71 -21.66 -3.77 -1.17
C SER A 71 -20.64 -4.82 -1.64
N ASN A 72 -19.38 -4.42 -1.79
CA ASN A 72 -18.33 -5.32 -2.23
C ASN A 72 -18.12 -6.50 -1.26
N ALA A 73 -18.39 -6.30 0.04
CA ALA A 73 -18.30 -7.36 1.04
C ALA A 73 -19.38 -8.44 0.86
N ASP A 74 -20.55 -8.05 0.35
CA ASP A 74 -21.71 -8.95 0.18
C ASP A 74 -21.72 -9.66 -1.18
N LEU A 75 -20.78 -9.32 -2.06
CA LEU A 75 -20.60 -10.03 -3.33
C LEU A 75 -19.89 -11.37 -3.12
N PRO A 76 -20.23 -12.40 -3.93
CA PRO A 76 -19.40 -13.59 -4.09
C PRO A 76 -17.95 -13.21 -4.34
N TRP A 77 -16.99 -13.97 -3.80
CA TRP A 77 -15.58 -13.59 -3.78
C TRP A 77 -15.04 -13.27 -5.18
N GLU A 78 -15.33 -14.11 -6.16
CA GLU A 78 -14.94 -13.95 -7.56
C GLU A 78 -15.55 -12.72 -8.24
N ARG A 79 -16.58 -12.11 -7.64
CA ARG A 79 -17.24 -10.88 -8.12
C ARG A 79 -16.78 -9.64 -7.37
N ARG A 80 -15.87 -9.78 -6.40
CA ARG A 80 -15.32 -8.64 -5.66
C ARG A 80 -14.26 -7.93 -6.46
N ASP A 81 -14.22 -6.62 -6.31
CA ASP A 81 -13.19 -5.79 -6.95
C ASP A 81 -11.79 -6.18 -6.48
N HIS A 82 -10.78 -5.95 -7.31
CA HIS A 82 -9.38 -6.07 -6.91
C HIS A 82 -8.94 -4.82 -6.14
N ALA A 83 -8.06 -5.02 -5.15
CA ALA A 83 -7.43 -3.92 -4.42
C ALA A 83 -6.07 -3.60 -5.06
N LEU A 84 -5.85 -2.34 -5.44
CA LEU A 84 -4.64 -1.89 -6.09
C LEU A 84 -3.95 -0.80 -5.27
N TRP A 85 -2.62 -0.81 -5.33
CA TRP A 85 -1.78 0.18 -4.69
C TRP A 85 -0.48 0.40 -5.45
N VAL A 86 -0.07 1.66 -5.54
CA VAL A 86 1.29 2.02 -5.97
C VAL A 86 1.88 3.03 -5.00
N ASN A 87 3.18 2.94 -4.73
CA ASN A 87 3.91 3.98 -4.00
C ASN A 87 5.36 4.08 -4.43
N PHE A 88 5.99 5.19 -4.05
CA PHE A 88 7.44 5.33 -4.02
C PHE A 88 7.89 5.90 -2.66
N ALA A 89 9.13 5.61 -2.29
CA ALA A 89 9.75 6.15 -1.08
C ALA A 89 11.29 6.17 -1.17
N PRO A 90 11.96 7.05 -0.42
CA PRO A 90 11.41 8.21 0.28
C PRO A 90 10.75 9.23 -0.66
N TYR A 91 9.88 10.10 -0.14
CA TYR A 91 9.18 11.10 -0.94
C TYR A 91 10.14 12.12 -1.57
N ASP A 92 11.05 12.67 -0.76
CA ASP A 92 11.95 13.75 -1.20
C ASP A 92 13.08 13.27 -2.12
N ASN A 93 13.54 12.03 -1.93
CA ASN A 93 14.55 11.40 -2.76
C ASN A 93 14.18 9.93 -3.05
N PRO A 94 13.29 9.66 -4.02
CA PRO A 94 12.76 8.33 -4.29
C PRO A 94 13.83 7.31 -4.65
N ARG A 95 13.80 6.15 -3.98
CA ARG A 95 14.74 5.03 -4.21
C ARG A 95 14.04 3.73 -4.57
N PHE A 96 12.83 3.53 -4.05
CA PHE A 96 12.04 2.34 -4.25
C PHE A 96 10.67 2.72 -4.79
N ALA A 97 10.15 1.91 -5.72
CA ALA A 97 8.78 1.94 -6.18
C ALA A 97 8.16 0.56 -5.97
N VAL A 98 6.91 0.52 -5.50
CA VAL A 98 6.18 -0.72 -5.20
C VAL A 98 4.82 -0.64 -5.87
N SER A 99 4.40 -1.74 -6.49
CA SER A 99 3.05 -1.97 -7.00
C SER A 99 2.48 -3.23 -6.38
N VAL A 100 1.24 -3.16 -5.91
CA VAL A 100 0.54 -4.28 -5.28
C VAL A 100 -0.83 -4.44 -5.93
N VAL A 101 -1.13 -5.67 -6.32
CA VAL A 101 -2.46 -6.11 -6.73
C VAL A 101 -2.87 -7.23 -5.80
N VAL A 102 -4.04 -7.10 -5.18
CA VAL A 102 -4.68 -8.17 -4.41
C VAL A 102 -5.97 -8.52 -5.11
N GLU A 103 -5.97 -9.69 -5.75
CA GLU A 103 -7.14 -10.25 -6.40
C GLU A 103 -8.29 -10.37 -5.40
N HIS A 104 -9.46 -9.90 -5.85
CA HIS A 104 -10.70 -9.85 -5.08
C HIS A 104 -10.57 -9.24 -3.66
N GLY A 105 -9.57 -8.38 -3.46
CA GLY A 105 -9.25 -7.75 -2.18
C GLY A 105 -10.07 -6.49 -1.84
N GLY A 106 -10.92 -6.03 -2.76
CA GLY A 106 -11.78 -4.87 -2.58
C GLY A 106 -11.03 -3.53 -2.51
N GLY A 107 -10.98 -2.91 -1.33
CA GLY A 107 -10.50 -1.54 -1.16
C GLY A 107 -8.97 -1.42 -1.17
N GLY A 108 -8.41 -0.71 -2.15
CA GLY A 108 -6.96 -0.48 -2.28
C GLY A 108 -6.31 0.13 -1.03
N GLY A 109 -6.96 1.12 -0.40
CA GLY A 109 -6.44 1.76 0.82
C GLY A 109 -6.50 0.87 2.06
N ALA A 110 -7.47 -0.03 2.14
CA ALA A 110 -7.64 -0.91 3.31
C ALA A 110 -6.79 -2.18 3.21
N VAL A 111 -6.57 -2.69 2.00
CA VAL A 111 -5.95 -4.01 1.77
C VAL A 111 -4.56 -3.90 1.12
N ALA A 112 -4.46 -3.24 -0.03
CA ALA A 112 -3.21 -3.21 -0.80
C ALA A 112 -2.18 -2.21 -0.22
N ALA A 113 -2.64 -1.05 0.27
CA ALA A 113 -1.77 -0.01 0.85
C ALA A 113 -0.94 -0.46 2.07
N PRO A 114 -1.48 -1.15 3.10
CA PRO A 114 -0.65 -1.64 4.20
C PRO A 114 0.39 -2.68 3.75
N ILE A 115 0.08 -3.51 2.73
CA ILE A 115 1.06 -4.43 2.15
C ILE A 115 2.19 -3.65 1.47
N GLY A 116 1.84 -2.65 0.65
CA GLY A 116 2.83 -1.77 0.00
C GLY A 116 3.72 -1.03 1.00
N ARG A 117 3.14 -0.51 2.09
CA ARG A 117 3.89 0.10 3.21
C ARG A 117 4.90 -0.88 3.81
N ASP A 118 4.46 -2.09 4.14
CA ASP A 118 5.30 -3.08 4.81
C ASP A 118 6.49 -3.50 3.93
N VAL A 119 6.24 -3.74 2.63
CA VAL A 119 7.30 -4.04 1.66
C VAL A 119 8.27 -2.86 1.53
N THR A 120 7.73 -1.64 1.42
CA THR A 120 8.55 -0.41 1.32
C THR A 120 9.43 -0.22 2.54
N LEU A 121 8.89 -0.41 3.75
CA LEU A 121 9.65 -0.32 4.99
C LEU A 121 10.77 -1.37 5.04
N GLN A 122 10.48 -2.62 4.64
CA GLN A 122 11.54 -3.63 4.59
C GLN A 122 12.66 -3.26 3.63
N ALA A 123 12.33 -2.72 2.46
CA ALA A 123 13.32 -2.27 1.48
C ALA A 123 14.16 -1.08 2.00
N LEU A 124 13.53 -0.12 2.67
CA LEU A 124 14.19 1.05 3.24
C LEU A 124 15.16 0.69 4.38
N TYR A 125 14.79 -0.25 5.24
CA TYR A 125 15.62 -0.69 6.37
C TYR A 125 16.57 -1.84 6.03
N GLY A 126 16.43 -2.47 4.85
CA GLY A 126 17.20 -3.67 4.49
C GLY A 126 16.88 -4.88 5.38
N GLY A 127 15.68 -4.93 5.96
CA GLY A 127 15.30 -5.93 6.96
C GLY A 127 14.01 -5.56 7.70
N PHE A 128 13.83 -6.13 8.89
CA PHE A 128 12.64 -5.82 9.70
C PHE A 128 12.71 -4.40 10.24
N PRO A 129 11.74 -3.52 9.90
CA PRO A 129 11.73 -2.15 10.38
C PRO A 129 11.39 -2.09 11.88
N PRO A 130 11.87 -1.06 12.60
CA PRO A 130 11.43 -0.77 13.96
C PRO A 130 9.92 -0.50 14.01
N LEU A 131 9.25 -0.85 15.11
CA LEU A 131 7.80 -0.64 15.26
C LEU A 131 7.45 0.85 15.27
N GLU A 132 8.39 1.70 15.67
CA GLU A 132 8.28 3.14 15.67
C GLU A 132 8.15 3.71 14.25
N ALA A 133 8.47 2.96 13.20
CA ALA A 133 8.22 3.37 11.82
C ALA A 133 6.73 3.33 11.43
N TYR A 134 5.90 2.64 12.22
CA TYR A 134 4.48 2.47 11.99
C TYR A 134 3.65 3.46 12.81
N PRO A 135 2.44 3.83 12.33
CA PRO A 135 1.44 4.51 13.16
C PRO A 135 1.18 3.72 14.44
N GLU A 136 1.00 4.42 15.56
CA GLU A 136 0.86 3.81 16.89
C GLU A 136 -0.20 2.71 16.93
N ASN A 137 -1.39 2.99 16.38
CA ASN A 137 -2.50 2.05 16.29
C ASN A 137 -2.25 0.84 15.37
N LYS A 138 -1.10 0.78 14.70
CA LYS A 138 -0.69 -0.32 13.82
C LYS A 138 0.53 -1.10 14.34
N ARG A 139 1.14 -0.69 15.44
CA ARG A 139 2.37 -1.30 15.96
C ARG A 139 2.18 -2.76 16.39
N ALA A 140 1.10 -3.06 17.12
CA ALA A 140 0.79 -4.45 17.53
C ALA A 140 0.59 -5.37 16.32
N GLU A 141 -0.19 -4.92 15.31
CA GLU A 141 -0.41 -5.67 14.07
C GLU A 141 0.91 -5.89 13.30
N ALA A 142 1.80 -4.89 13.30
CA ALA A 142 3.11 -4.98 12.67
C ALA A 142 4.02 -5.97 13.41
N GLU A 143 4.04 -5.94 14.74
CA GLU A 143 4.83 -6.85 15.57
C GLU A 143 4.44 -8.31 15.34
N GLU A 144 3.15 -8.65 15.45
CA GLU A 144 2.65 -10.00 15.18
C GLU A 144 3.01 -10.47 13.77
N ARG A 145 2.89 -9.57 12.79
CA ARG A 145 3.24 -9.85 11.39
C ARG A 145 4.72 -10.14 11.23
N GLN A 146 5.59 -9.31 11.82
CA GLN A 146 7.04 -9.51 11.78
C GLN A 146 7.43 -10.82 12.47
N ALA A 147 6.87 -11.14 13.63
CA ALA A 147 7.10 -12.39 14.34
C ALA A 147 6.71 -13.61 13.48
N ARG A 148 5.54 -13.56 12.85
CA ARG A 148 5.07 -14.61 11.93
C ARG A 148 6.01 -14.79 10.73
N ILE A 149 6.50 -13.71 10.14
CA ILE A 149 7.45 -13.77 9.01
C ILE A 149 8.79 -14.36 9.47
N ARG A 150 9.33 -13.91 10.61
CA ARG A 150 10.56 -14.47 11.20
C ARG A 150 10.44 -15.97 11.45
N ALA A 151 9.31 -16.43 12.01
CA ALA A 151 9.06 -17.85 12.24
C ALA A 151 9.11 -18.65 10.94
N ARG A 152 8.45 -18.16 9.87
CA ARG A 152 8.48 -18.78 8.54
C ARG A 152 9.88 -18.83 7.95
N MET A 153 10.62 -17.72 8.01
CA MET A 153 12.00 -17.65 7.49
C MET A 153 12.95 -18.60 8.24
N ALA A 154 12.70 -18.83 9.52
CA ALA A 154 13.48 -19.75 10.35
C ALA A 154 13.00 -21.22 10.26
N GLY A 155 11.99 -21.54 9.44
CA GLY A 155 11.40 -22.88 9.36
C GLY A 155 10.68 -23.34 10.63
N ARG A 156 10.26 -22.41 11.51
CA ARG A 156 9.63 -22.70 12.80
C ARG A 156 8.09 -22.73 12.69
N PRO A 157 7.39 -23.45 13.59
CA PRO A 157 5.94 -23.42 13.69
C PRO A 157 5.41 -21.99 13.87
N LEU A 158 4.24 -21.69 13.30
CA LEU A 158 3.61 -20.38 13.42
C LEU A 158 3.14 -20.14 14.87
N PRO A 159 3.30 -18.91 15.42
CA PRO A 159 2.75 -18.58 16.72
C PRO A 159 1.23 -18.75 16.72
N SER A 160 0.70 -19.44 17.74
CA SER A 160 -0.72 -19.71 17.89
C SER A 160 -1.49 -18.41 18.09
N ARG A 161 -2.56 -18.20 17.31
CA ARG A 161 -3.57 -17.17 17.62
C ARG A 161 -4.35 -17.64 18.83
N GLU A 162 -4.00 -17.19 20.04
CA GLU A 162 -4.98 -17.22 21.13
C GLU A 162 -6.11 -16.26 20.75
N ARG A 163 -7.28 -16.83 20.46
CA ARG A 163 -8.51 -16.07 20.28
C ARG A 163 -8.99 -15.70 21.68
N ALA A 164 -9.00 -14.41 22.01
CA ALA A 164 -9.89 -13.86 23.02
C ALA A 164 -11.25 -13.55 22.37
#